data_AF-A0A4Q0S390-F1
#
_entry.id   AF-A0A4Q0S390-F1
#
_cell.length_a   1.000
_cell.length_b   1.000
_cell.length_c   1.000
_cell.angle_alpha   90.00
_cell.angle_beta   90.00
_cell.angle_gamma   90.00
#
_symmetry.space_group_name_H-M   'P 1'
#
loop_
_entity.id
_entity.type
_entity.pdbx_description
1 polymer ?
#
loop_
_entity_poly.entity_id
_entity_poly.type
_entity_poly.pdbx_seq_one_letter_code
_entity_poly.pdbx_strand_id
1 'polypeptide(L)' 'MPTERLSMRHIREVLRLHYSVGMSQRAVARSLGLAQGTVSKYLNRTRRAGLTWPLPPELDDDVRLENRLYPPPSDR' A
#
# COMPACT_ATOMS: atom_id res chain seq x y z
N MET A 1 8.50 -18.15 -0.50
CA MET A 1 9.11 -16.82 -0.28
C MET A 1 8.22 -16.02 0.65
N PRO A 2 8.65 -15.71 1.89
CA PRO A 2 7.96 -14.71 2.71
C PRO A 2 7.93 -13.42 1.87
N THR A 3 6.75 -12.83 1.67
CA THR A 3 6.69 -11.53 0.99
C THR A 3 7.35 -10.55 1.94
N GLU A 4 8.59 -10.16 1.64
CA GLU A 4 9.31 -9.12 2.37
C GLU A 4 8.38 -7.91 2.40
N ARG A 5 7.79 -7.68 3.59
CA ARG A 5 6.74 -6.67 3.75
C ARG A 5 7.43 -5.35 3.52
N LEU A 6 6.97 -4.62 2.50
CA LEU A 6 7.38 -3.23 2.40
C LEU A 6 6.86 -2.51 3.65
N SER A 7 7.70 -1.66 4.22
CA SER A 7 7.27 -0.81 5.32
C SER A 7 6.01 -0.05 4.94
N MET A 8 5.13 0.24 5.90
CA MET A 8 3.90 1.01 5.66
C MET A 8 4.18 2.39 5.06
N ARG A 9 5.40 2.91 5.26
CA ARG A 9 5.93 4.10 4.59
C ARG A 9 6.02 3.94 3.07
N HIS A 10 6.52 2.81 2.57
CA HIS A 10 6.56 2.54 1.13
C HIS A 10 5.17 2.39 0.52
N ILE A 11 4.22 1.78 1.24
CA ILE A 11 2.83 1.68 0.75
C ILE A 11 2.20 3.08 0.63
N ARG A 12 2.41 3.93 1.64
CA ARG A 12 1.97 5.33 1.57
C ARG A 12 2.59 6.09 0.40
N GLU A 13 3.89 5.91 0.16
CA GLU A 13 4.54 6.51 -1.01
C GLU A 13 3.99 5.98 -2.34
N VAL A 14 3.71 4.67 -2.44
CA VAL A 14 3.05 4.10 -3.63
C VAL A 14 1.71 4.79 -3.89
N LEU A 15 0.89 4.95 -2.84
CA LEU A 15 -0.41 5.61 -2.95
C LEU A 15 -0.26 7.09 -3.30
N ARG A 16 0.66 7.80 -2.66
CA ARG A 16 0.95 9.21 -2.93
C ARG A 16 1.38 9.42 -4.38
N LEU A 17 2.35 8.66 -4.86
CA LEU A 17 2.85 8.81 -6.23
C LEU A 17 1.78 8.42 -7.26
N HIS A 18 0.98 7.40 -6.99
CA HIS A 18 -0.06 6.98 -7.93
C HIS A 18 -1.26 7.94 -7.96
N TYR A 19 -1.81 8.31 -6.81
CA TYR A 19 -3.04 9.09 -6.70
C TYR A 19 -2.82 10.59 -6.62
N SER A 20 -1.80 11.05 -5.88
CA SER A 20 -1.52 12.49 -5.74
C SER A 20 -0.74 13.05 -6.93
N VAL A 21 0.22 12.27 -7.45
CA VAL A 21 1.08 12.71 -8.57
C VAL A 21 0.57 12.19 -9.91
N GLY A 22 -0.33 11.19 -9.92
CA GLY A 22 -0.88 10.61 -11.16
C GLY A 22 0.11 9.70 -11.90
N MET A 23 1.15 9.20 -11.23
CA MET A 23 2.14 8.34 -11.88
C MET A 23 1.57 6.96 -12.22
N SER A 24 1.98 6.41 -13.36
CA SER A 24 1.65 5.02 -13.71
C SER A 24 2.30 4.03 -12.74
N GLN A 25 1.71 2.84 -12.57
CA GLN A 25 2.28 1.81 -11.68
C GLN A 25 3.74 1.45 -12.02
N ARG A 26 4.10 1.48 -13.31
CA ARG A 26 5.48 1.26 -13.76
C ARG A 26 6.43 2.38 -13.33
N ALA A 27 5.97 3.64 -13.37
CA ALA A 27 6.77 4.78 -12.92
C ALA A 27 6.94 4.77 -11.39
N VAL A 28 5.87 4.49 -10.64
CA VAL A 28 5.92 4.32 -9.19
C VAL A 28 6.90 3.21 -8.80
N ALA A 29 6.80 2.06 -9.47
CA ALA A 29 7.70 0.93 -9.24
C ALA A 29 9.16 1.31 -9.46
N ARG A 30 9.48 1.98 -10.57
CA ARG A 30 10.83 2.50 -10.83
C ARG A 30 11.29 3.52 -9.79
N SER A 31 10.43 4.45 -9.39
CA SER A 31 10.75 5.49 -8.42
C SER A 31 11.10 4.93 -7.04
N LEU A 32 10.49 3.80 -6.67
CA LEU A 32 10.67 3.17 -5.36
C LEU A 32 11.60 1.94 -5.42
N GLY A 33 12.17 1.61 -6.58
CA GLY A 33 12.99 0.40 -6.76
C GLY A 33 12.22 -0.91 -6.58
N LEU A 34 10.91 -0.89 -6.79
CA LEU A 34 10.00 -2.02 -6.60
C LEU A 34 9.68 -2.74 -7.91
N ALA A 35 9.25 -4.00 -7.81
CA ALA A 35 8.61 -4.67 -8.93
C ALA A 35 7.20 -4.11 -9.18
N GLN A 36 6.81 -3.93 -10.45
CA GLN A 36 5.46 -3.44 -10.78
C GLN A 36 4.35 -4.36 -10.27
N GLY A 37 4.58 -5.68 -10.26
CA GLY A 37 3.63 -6.64 -9.68
C GLY A 37 3.41 -6.41 -8.17
N THR A 38 4.44 -5.95 -7.47
CA THR A 38 4.36 -5.58 -6.04
C THR A 38 3.47 -4.35 -5.87
N VAL A 39 3.70 -3.29 -6.65
CA VAL A 39 2.85 -2.08 -6.67
C VAL A 39 1.39 -2.44 -6.95
N SER A 40 1.14 -3.26 -7.98
CA SER A 40 -0.21 -3.72 -8.33
C SER A 40 -0.88 -4.49 -7.19
N LYS A 41 -0.16 -5.40 -6.53
CA LYS A 41 -0.69 -6.13 -5.36
C LYS A 41 -1.10 -5.19 -4.22
N TYR A 42 -0.30 -4.16 -3.93
CA TYR A 42 -0.61 -3.20 -2.87
C TYR A 42 -1.80 -2.32 -3.23
N LEU A 43 -1.85 -1.75 -4.43
CA LEU A 43 -2.98 -0.95 -4.90
C LEU A 43 -4.29 -1.75 -4.88
N ASN A 44 -4.26 -3.00 -5.35
CA ASN A 44 -5.42 -3.87 -5.28
C ASN A 44 -5.82 -4.20 -3.85
N ARG A 45 -4.86 -4.40 -2.95
CA ARG A 45 -5.14 -4.68 -1.54
C ARG A 45 -5.74 -3.47 -0.81
N THR A 46 -5.20 -2.27 -1.02
CA THR A 46 -5.78 -1.03 -0.49
C THR A 46 -7.21 -0.84 -0.99
N ARG A 47 -7.43 -1.04 -2.30
CA ARG A 47 -8.77 -0.99 -2.89
C ARG A 47 -9.73 -2.02 -2.28
N ARG A 48 -9.26 -3.27 -2.06
CA ARG A 48 -10.06 -4.32 -1.40
C ARG A 48 -10.36 -4.01 0.06
N ALA A 49 -9.44 -3.34 0.76
CA ALA A 49 -9.65 -2.85 2.11
C ALA A 49 -10.56 -1.60 2.17
N GLY A 50 -11.08 -1.13 1.02
CA GLY A 50 -11.92 0.07 0.94
C GLY A 50 -11.16 1.35 1.24
N LEU A 51 -9.83 1.33 1.17
CA LEU A 51 -8.99 2.48 1.45
C LEU A 51 -8.84 3.34 0.19
N THR A 52 -9.11 4.63 0.35
CA THR A 52 -8.92 5.65 -0.66
C THR A 52 -7.74 6.54 -0.31
N TRP A 53 -7.13 7.17 -1.32
CA TRP A 53 -6.18 8.25 -1.12
C TRP A 53 -6.88 9.61 -1.29
N PRO A 54 -6.61 10.63 -0.45
CA PRO A 54 -5.72 10.60 0.71
C PRO A 54 -6.24 9.68 1.82
N LEU A 55 -5.32 9.02 2.54
CA LEU A 55 -5.70 8.17 3.66
C LEU A 55 -6.38 9.01 4.74
N PRO A 56 -7.45 8.49 5.39
CA PRO A 56 -8.06 9.14 6.53
C PRO A 56 -7.02 9.42 7.64
N PRO A 57 -7.18 10.51 8.42
CA PRO A 57 -6.28 10.81 9.54
C PRO A 57 -6.26 9.71 10.61
N GLU A 58 -7.32 8.88 10.66
CA GLU A 58 -7.40 7.69 11.52
C GLU A 58 -6.38 6.60 11.14
N LEU A 59 -5.84 6.65 9.92
CA LEU A 59 -4.83 5.74 9.39
C LEU A 59 -3.46 6.42 9.23
N ASP A 60 -3.24 7.54 9.93
CA ASP A 60 -1.92 8.19 9.96
C ASP A 60 -0.87 7.31 10.67
N ASP A 61 -1.33 6.47 11.59
CA ASP A 61 -0.52 5.47 12.27
C ASP A 61 -0.27 4.23 11.38
N ASP A 62 1.01 3.92 11.16
CA ASP A 62 1.49 2.76 10.40
C ASP A 62 0.85 1.45 10.85
N VAL A 63 0.68 1.26 12.16
CA VAL A 63 0.12 0.04 12.75
C VAL A 63 -1.37 -0.09 12.43
N ARG A 64 -2.11 1.02 12.44
CA ARG A 64 -3.53 1.05 12.06
C ARG A 64 -3.71 0.69 10.59
N LEU A 65 -2.86 1.24 9.72
CA LEU A 65 -2.87 0.93 8.29
C LEU A 65 -2.49 -0.54 8.03
N GLU A 66 -1.46 -1.06 8.71
CA GLU A 66 -1.06 -2.45 8.60
C GLU A 66 -2.21 -3.39 9.00
N ASN A 67 -2.86 -3.15 10.14
CA ASN A 67 -3.99 -3.96 10.61
C ASN A 67 -5.17 -3.98 9.64
N ARG A 68 -5.41 -2.89 8.90
CA ARG A 68 -6.45 -2.83 7.85
C ARG A 68 -6.07 -3.61 6.59
N LEU A 69 -4.80 -3.55 6.18
CA LEU A 69 -4.31 -4.21 4.97
C LEU A 69 -4.01 -5.70 5.19
N TYR A 70 -3.60 -6.03 6.41
CA TYR A 70 -3.19 -7.35 6.88
C TYR A 70 -3.88 -7.64 8.20
N PRO A 71 -5.20 -7.87 8.20
CA PRO A 71 -5.87 -8.33 9.41
C PRO A 71 -5.18 -9.63 9.87
N PRO A 72 -4.96 -9.81 11.19
CA PRO A 72 -4.46 -11.07 11.70
C PRO A 72 -5.39 -12.19 11.20
N PRO A 73 -4.87 -13.38 10.86
CA PRO A 73 -5.72 -14.52 10.57
C PRO A 73 -6.66 -14.66 11.76
N SER A 74 -7.96 -14.44 11.50
CA SER A 74 -8.97 -14.67 12.52
C SER A 74 -8.90 -16.16 12.80
N ASP A 75 -8.19 -16.52 13.85
CA ASP A 75 -8.15 -17.88 14.37
C ASP A 75 -9.60 -18.20 14.73
N ARG A 76 -10.21 -19.08 13.95
CA ARG A 76 -11.60 -19.50 14.09
C ARG A 76 -11.62 -20.95 14.50
#